data_AF-A0A383D2W4-F1
#
_entry.id   AF-A0A383D2W4-F1
#
_cell.length_a   1.000
_cell.length_b   1.000
_cell.length_c   1.000
_cell.angle_alpha   90.00
_cell.angle_beta   90.00
_cell.angle_gamma   90.00
#
_symmetry.space_group_name_H-M   'P 1'
#
loop_
_entity.id
_entity.type
_entity.pdbx_description
1 polymer ?
#
loop_
_entity_poly.entity_id
_entity_poly.type
_entity_poly.pdbx_seq_one_letter_code
_entity_poly.pdbx_strand_id
1 'polypeptide(L)'
;VAMKLDTQATLDRMVGRLTPASAAAVLANPIYKALAGAVSGSDAYVAMQRLSELDKDEDWDLLIVDTPPAAHLADLLSAPARLTALLDSGVTRVLAEPALLLARTASRLAHATLWAVLQVIERVSGLAFRSQVTEFIDGFGTVLTALEEGAGEVELMLRRAGSAFVVVTRPDRRAAKMAGQLSAELASEGLAIGALVVNRVTPDAPPHRRGVAVALAGAPPGTTETLALMEAEMLRLR
;
A
#
# COMPACT_ATOMS: atom_id res chain seq x y z
N VAL A 1 16.55 4.87 -11.71
CA VAL A 1 15.27 5.52 -12.11
C VAL A 1 14.39 5.60 -10.88
N ALA A 2 13.69 6.71 -10.68
CA ALA A 2 12.71 6.85 -9.59
C ALA A 2 11.29 6.70 -10.14
N MET A 3 10.42 5.99 -9.40
CA MET A 3 9.01 5.81 -9.75
C MET A 3 8.15 6.17 -8.54
N LYS A 4 7.05 6.89 -8.77
CA LYS A 4 6.01 7.11 -7.77
C LYS A 4 4.94 6.03 -7.92
N LEU A 5 4.54 5.43 -6.81
CA LEU A 5 3.50 4.41 -6.78
C LEU A 5 2.12 5.02 -7.10
N ASP A 6 1.41 4.40 -8.03
CA ASP A 6 -0.02 4.62 -8.28
C ASP A 6 -0.77 3.39 -7.77
N THR A 7 -1.51 3.58 -6.68
CA THR A 7 -2.18 2.51 -5.94
C THR A 7 -3.32 1.90 -6.74
N GLN A 8 -4.12 2.74 -7.40
CA GLN A 8 -5.23 2.31 -8.23
C GLN A 8 -4.71 1.58 -9.47
N ALA A 9 -3.70 2.13 -10.16
CA ALA A 9 -3.13 1.48 -11.33
C ALA A 9 -2.49 0.12 -11.00
N THR A 10 -1.98 -0.08 -9.78
CA THR A 10 -1.41 -1.36 -9.36
C THR A 10 -2.50 -2.40 -9.07
N LEU A 11 -3.61 -2.01 -8.42
CA LEU A 11 -4.77 -2.89 -8.27
C LEU A 11 -5.39 -3.25 -9.63
N ASP A 12 -5.50 -2.28 -10.54
CA ASP A 12 -6.02 -2.52 -11.88
C ASP A 12 -5.09 -3.44 -12.69
N ARG A 13 -3.77 -3.34 -12.51
CA ARG A 13 -2.79 -4.30 -13.08
C ARG A 13 -2.97 -5.71 -12.52
N MET A 14 -3.24 -5.86 -11.22
CA MET A 14 -3.54 -7.19 -10.64
C MET A 14 -4.79 -7.79 -11.27
N VAL A 15 -5.86 -7.00 -11.43
CA VAL A 15 -7.08 -7.43 -12.14
C VAL A 15 -6.79 -7.73 -13.61
N GLY A 16 -5.84 -7.03 -14.22
CA GLY A 16 -5.35 -7.30 -15.57
C GLY A 16 -4.66 -8.66 -15.74
N ARG A 17 -4.24 -9.34 -14.66
CA ARG A 17 -3.70 -10.72 -14.71
C ARG A 17 -4.79 -11.78 -14.89
N LEU A 18 -6.07 -11.40 -14.74
CA LEU A 18 -7.21 -12.26 -15.04
C LEU A 18 -7.37 -12.50 -16.55
N THR A 19 -8.28 -13.40 -16.95
CA THR A 19 -8.64 -13.50 -18.37
C THR A 19 -9.15 -12.15 -18.90
N PRO A 20 -8.91 -11.78 -20.17
CA PRO A 20 -9.33 -10.48 -20.70
C PRO A 20 -10.83 -10.19 -20.51
N ALA A 21 -11.67 -11.22 -20.60
CA ALA A 21 -13.11 -11.12 -20.35
C ALA A 21 -13.41 -10.83 -18.87
N SER A 22 -12.80 -11.57 -17.94
CA SER A 22 -12.96 -11.37 -16.50
C SER A 22 -12.41 -10.01 -16.03
N ALA A 23 -11.24 -9.61 -16.52
CA ALA A 23 -10.62 -8.32 -16.21
C ALA A 23 -11.52 -7.16 -16.65
N ALA A 24 -12.05 -7.20 -17.88
CA ALA A 24 -12.94 -6.17 -18.40
C ALA A 24 -14.25 -6.08 -17.58
N ALA A 25 -14.83 -7.22 -17.19
CA ALA A 25 -16.04 -7.27 -16.37
C ALA A 25 -15.81 -6.67 -14.96
N VAL A 26 -14.73 -7.06 -14.29
CA VAL A 26 -14.37 -6.56 -12.95
C VAL A 26 -14.06 -5.05 -13.00
N LEU A 27 -13.23 -4.60 -13.94
CA LEU A 27 -12.87 -3.18 -14.09
C LEU A 27 -14.06 -2.31 -14.49
N ALA A 28 -15.06 -2.86 -15.18
CA ALA A 28 -16.29 -2.13 -15.52
C ALA A 28 -17.28 -2.05 -14.34
N ASN A 29 -17.16 -2.94 -13.34
CA ASN A 29 -18.14 -3.09 -12.26
C ASN A 29 -18.12 -1.89 -11.28
N PRO A 30 -19.23 -1.16 -11.11
CA PRO A 30 -19.33 -0.04 -10.16
C PRO A 30 -19.06 -0.42 -8.70
N ILE A 31 -19.39 -1.66 -8.30
CA ILE A 31 -19.14 -2.21 -6.96
C ILE A 31 -17.63 -2.38 -6.76
N TYR A 32 -16.91 -2.92 -7.74
CA TYR A 32 -15.46 -3.01 -7.70
C TYR A 32 -14.81 -1.63 -7.59
N LYS A 33 -15.22 -0.64 -8.39
CA LYS A 33 -14.67 0.73 -8.31
C LYS A 33 -14.92 1.38 -6.95
N ALA A 34 -16.09 1.18 -6.36
CA ALA A 34 -16.42 1.70 -5.04
C ALA A 34 -15.61 1.02 -3.92
N LEU A 35 -15.35 -0.28 -4.03
CA LEU A 35 -14.55 -1.04 -3.06
C LEU A 35 -13.04 -0.82 -3.24
N ALA A 36 -12.53 -0.76 -4.48
CA ALA A 36 -11.13 -0.53 -4.79
C ALA A 36 -10.62 0.80 -4.22
N GLY A 37 -11.46 1.85 -4.28
CA GLY A 37 -11.17 3.13 -3.62
C GLY A 37 -11.08 3.03 -2.10
N ALA A 38 -11.81 2.11 -1.46
CA ALA A 38 -11.75 1.85 -0.02
C ALA A 38 -10.57 0.92 0.37
N VAL A 39 -10.11 0.07 -0.54
CA VAL A 39 -8.92 -0.79 -0.39
C VAL A 39 -7.61 0.00 -0.54
N SER A 40 -7.66 1.24 -1.04
CA SER A 40 -6.53 2.19 -1.12
C SER A 40 -5.92 2.60 0.24
N GLY A 41 -6.20 1.87 1.32
CA GLY A 41 -5.50 1.98 2.61
C GLY A 41 -4.30 1.03 2.76
N SER A 42 -3.87 0.36 1.69
CA SER A 42 -2.77 -0.62 1.71
C SER A 42 -1.59 -0.19 0.82
N ASP A 43 -1.24 1.09 0.88
CA ASP A 43 -0.14 1.66 0.09
C ASP A 43 1.18 0.88 0.26
N ALA A 44 1.41 0.32 1.46
CA ALA A 44 2.55 -0.53 1.74
C ALA A 44 2.53 -1.86 0.98
N TYR A 45 1.40 -2.58 0.97
CA TYR A 45 1.27 -3.81 0.17
C TYR A 45 1.40 -3.53 -1.32
N VAL A 46 0.76 -2.47 -1.80
CA VAL A 46 0.84 -2.05 -3.21
C VAL A 46 2.30 -1.76 -3.59
N ALA A 47 3.08 -1.14 -2.70
CA ALA A 47 4.50 -0.93 -2.91
C ALA A 47 5.27 -2.26 -3.01
N MET A 48 4.97 -3.22 -2.14
CA MET A 48 5.58 -4.56 -2.16
C MET A 48 5.20 -5.35 -3.41
N GLN A 49 3.96 -5.26 -3.90
CA GLN A 49 3.59 -5.90 -5.15
C GLN A 49 4.38 -5.31 -6.31
N ARG A 50 4.47 -3.98 -6.39
CA ARG A 50 5.22 -3.34 -7.46
C ARG A 50 6.70 -3.71 -7.41
N LEU A 51 7.25 -3.88 -6.21
CA LEU A 51 8.59 -4.40 -6.01
C LEU A 51 8.74 -5.83 -6.55
N SER A 52 7.78 -6.72 -6.26
CA SER A 52 7.76 -8.10 -6.77
C SER A 52 7.63 -8.18 -8.30
N GLU A 53 6.93 -7.24 -8.93
CA GLU A 53 6.91 -7.13 -10.39
C GLU A 53 8.28 -6.73 -10.94
N LEU A 54 8.90 -5.69 -10.37
CA LEU A 54 10.20 -5.18 -10.82
C LEU A 54 11.35 -6.16 -10.57
N ASP A 55 11.27 -6.95 -9.50
CA ASP A 55 12.24 -8.00 -9.17
C ASP A 55 12.28 -9.11 -10.23
N LYS A 56 11.19 -9.32 -10.98
CA LYS A 56 11.13 -10.31 -12.06
C LYS A 56 11.68 -9.80 -13.39
N ASP A 57 11.75 -8.48 -13.58
CA ASP A 57 12.15 -7.90 -14.87
C ASP A 57 13.68 -7.95 -15.10
N GLU A 58 14.49 -8.43 -14.14
CA GLU A 58 15.98 -8.54 -14.17
C GLU A 58 16.77 -7.28 -14.58
N ASP A 59 16.09 -6.16 -14.85
CA ASP A 59 16.66 -4.88 -15.29
C ASP A 59 17.36 -4.09 -14.17
N TRP A 60 17.36 -4.59 -12.93
CA TRP A 60 17.81 -3.87 -11.74
C TRP A 60 18.71 -4.72 -10.84
N ASP A 61 19.91 -4.22 -10.54
CA ASP A 61 20.83 -4.86 -9.58
C ASP A 61 20.42 -4.64 -8.10
N LEU A 62 19.63 -3.58 -7.83
CA LEU A 62 19.16 -3.22 -6.50
C LEU A 62 17.82 -2.47 -6.59
N LEU A 63 16.84 -2.94 -5.82
CA LEU A 63 15.54 -2.32 -5.68
C LEU A 63 15.39 -1.80 -4.24
N ILE A 64 15.05 -0.51 -4.10
CA ILE A 64 14.79 0.14 -2.81
C ILE A 64 13.36 0.67 -2.84
N VAL A 65 12.59 0.35 -1.80
CA VAL A 65 11.22 0.83 -1.64
C VAL A 65 11.13 1.74 -0.43
N ASP A 66 10.67 2.97 -0.66
CA ASP A 66 10.20 3.84 0.41
C ASP A 66 8.76 3.44 0.76
N THR A 67 8.59 2.76 1.88
CA THR A 67 7.27 2.32 2.31
C THR A 67 6.53 3.46 2.98
N PRO A 68 5.25 3.68 2.64
CA PRO A 68 4.31 4.42 3.48
C PRO A 68 4.36 3.93 4.94
N PRO A 69 4.04 4.77 5.92
CA PRO A 69 4.17 4.41 7.32
C PRO A 69 3.33 3.17 7.66
N ALA A 70 4.01 2.06 7.97
CA ALA A 70 3.42 0.82 8.47
C ALA A 70 3.68 0.71 9.98
N ALA A 71 2.62 0.45 10.75
CA ALA A 71 2.74 0.24 12.19
C ALA A 71 3.01 -1.23 12.52
N HIS A 72 2.52 -2.13 11.66
CA HIS A 72 2.58 -3.58 11.83
C HIS A 72 2.98 -4.29 10.54
N LEU A 73 3.57 -5.47 10.68
CA LEU A 73 3.95 -6.31 9.55
C LEU A 73 2.75 -6.74 8.69
N ALA A 74 1.58 -6.92 9.31
CA ALA A 74 0.34 -7.19 8.60
C ALA A 74 -0.08 -6.05 7.64
N ASP A 75 0.41 -4.82 7.84
CA ASP A 75 0.22 -3.70 6.90
C ASP A 75 1.06 -3.89 5.61
N LEU A 76 2.16 -4.65 5.70
CA LEU A 76 3.08 -4.91 4.59
C LEU A 76 2.67 -6.16 3.77
N LEU A 77 2.13 -7.19 4.44
CA LEU A 77 1.98 -8.53 3.85
C LEU A 77 0.56 -8.94 3.46
N SER A 78 -0.49 -8.27 3.96
CA SER A 78 -1.84 -8.83 3.86
C SER A 78 -2.85 -7.91 3.17
N ALA A 79 -2.98 -8.02 1.85
CA ALA A 79 -4.14 -7.51 1.13
C ALA A 79 -5.38 -8.44 1.23
N PRO A 80 -5.27 -9.78 1.11
CA PRO A 80 -6.44 -10.67 1.17
C PRO A 80 -7.16 -10.61 2.51
N ALA A 81 -6.43 -10.76 3.62
CA ALA A 81 -7.02 -10.72 4.98
C ALA A 81 -7.70 -9.38 5.28
N ARG A 82 -7.18 -8.27 4.74
CA ARG A 82 -7.81 -6.95 4.87
C ARG A 82 -9.06 -6.81 4.02
N LEU A 83 -9.05 -7.34 2.79
CA LEU A 83 -10.22 -7.35 1.93
C LEU A 83 -11.35 -8.16 2.59
N THR A 84 -11.03 -9.34 3.13
CA THR A 84 -11.97 -10.16 3.91
C THR A 84 -12.47 -9.42 5.15
N ALA A 85 -11.56 -8.81 5.94
CA ALA A 85 -11.96 -8.03 7.11
C ALA A 85 -12.83 -6.81 6.75
N LEU A 86 -12.59 -6.15 5.63
CA LEU A 86 -13.43 -5.05 5.13
C LEU A 86 -14.84 -5.54 4.78
N LEU A 87 -14.96 -6.70 4.13
CA LEU A 87 -16.25 -7.33 3.86
C LEU A 87 -16.99 -7.70 5.15
N ASP A 88 -16.28 -8.24 6.14
CA ASP A 88 -16.84 -8.62 7.44
C ASP A 88 -17.20 -7.40 8.32
N SER A 89 -16.46 -6.30 8.21
CA SER A 89 -16.62 -5.08 9.02
C SER A 89 -17.92 -4.29 8.77
N GLY A 90 -18.75 -4.71 7.81
CA GLY A 90 -20.07 -4.12 7.61
C GLY A 90 -20.09 -2.96 6.61
N VAL A 91 -19.22 -2.94 5.60
CA VAL A 91 -19.48 -2.16 4.36
C VAL A 91 -20.83 -2.59 3.76
N THR A 92 -21.20 -3.86 3.95
CA THR A 92 -22.56 -4.39 3.72
C THR A 92 -23.64 -3.62 4.47
N ARG A 93 -23.36 -3.06 5.66
CA ARG A 93 -24.30 -2.29 6.49
C ARG A 93 -24.50 -0.86 5.97
N VAL A 94 -23.46 -0.25 5.40
CA VAL A 94 -23.53 1.05 4.70
C VAL A 94 -24.27 0.91 3.37
N LEU A 95 -24.14 -0.23 2.69
CA LEU A 95 -24.89 -0.57 1.49
C LEU A 95 -26.33 -1.03 1.78
N ALA A 96 -26.59 -1.61 2.96
CA ALA A 96 -27.91 -2.14 3.33
C ALA A 96 -28.92 -1.05 3.72
N GLU A 97 -28.48 0.04 4.35
CA GLU A 97 -29.41 1.10 4.80
C GLU A 97 -28.90 2.53 4.50
N PRO A 98 -28.87 2.95 3.22
CA PRO A 98 -28.53 4.32 2.85
C PRO A 98 -29.47 5.38 3.48
N ALA A 99 -30.70 4.98 3.82
CA ALA A 99 -31.71 5.81 4.47
C ALA A 99 -31.26 6.37 5.84
N LEU A 100 -30.35 5.68 6.53
CA LEU A 100 -29.85 6.08 7.86
C LEU A 100 -28.81 7.21 7.77
N LEU A 101 -28.09 7.33 6.64
CA LEU A 101 -27.17 8.44 6.39
C LEU A 101 -27.91 9.72 6.00
N LEU A 102 -28.99 9.60 5.22
CA LEU A 102 -29.92 10.70 4.91
C LEU A 102 -30.47 11.35 6.19
N ALA A 103 -30.85 10.55 7.19
CA ALA A 103 -31.41 11.04 8.45
C ALA A 103 -30.41 11.89 9.28
N ARG A 104 -29.10 11.76 9.05
CA ARG A 104 -28.05 12.45 9.83
C ARG A 104 -27.46 13.70 9.14
N THR A 105 -27.71 13.89 7.85
CA THR A 105 -27.24 15.08 7.12
C THR A 105 -28.16 16.28 7.39
N ALA A 106 -27.60 17.41 7.83
CA ALA A 106 -28.38 18.63 8.14
C ALA A 106 -28.45 19.65 6.97
N SER A 107 -27.64 19.48 5.91
CA SER A 107 -27.53 20.48 4.83
C SER A 107 -28.30 20.07 3.57
N ARG A 108 -29.09 21.01 3.03
CA ARG A 108 -29.92 20.79 1.82
C ARG A 108 -29.11 20.42 0.58
N LEU A 109 -27.85 20.88 0.50
CA LEU A 109 -26.93 20.57 -0.61
C LEU A 109 -26.37 19.13 -0.52
N ALA A 110 -26.02 18.67 0.69
CA ALA A 110 -25.62 17.28 0.91
C ALA A 110 -26.79 16.33 0.69
N HIS A 111 -28.01 16.74 1.05
CA HIS A 111 -29.23 16.01 0.73
C HIS A 111 -29.46 15.86 -0.78
N ALA A 112 -29.29 16.94 -1.56
CA ALA A 112 -29.50 16.89 -3.00
C ALA A 112 -28.47 16.00 -3.73
N THR A 113 -27.21 16.07 -3.32
CA THR A 113 -26.13 15.23 -3.88
C THR A 113 -26.30 13.77 -3.50
N LEU A 114 -26.65 13.49 -2.24
CA LEU A 114 -26.93 12.13 -1.78
C LEU A 114 -28.21 11.56 -2.42
N TRP A 115 -29.25 12.38 -2.60
CA TRP A 115 -30.49 11.99 -3.29
C TRP A 115 -30.26 11.67 -4.78
N ALA A 116 -29.38 12.42 -5.45
CA ALA A 116 -28.99 12.10 -6.83
C ALA A 116 -28.25 10.76 -6.92
N VAL A 117 -27.35 10.46 -5.98
CA VAL A 117 -26.68 9.15 -5.87
C VAL A 117 -27.68 8.03 -5.58
N LEU A 118 -28.66 8.28 -4.71
CA LEU A 118 -29.72 7.33 -4.40
C LEU A 118 -30.66 7.08 -5.58
N GLN A 119 -30.97 8.10 -6.38
CA GLN A 119 -31.78 7.94 -7.60
C GLN A 119 -31.06 7.14 -8.69
N VAL A 120 -29.72 7.21 -8.73
CA VAL A 120 -28.90 6.31 -9.56
C VAL A 120 -28.97 4.88 -9.02
N ILE A 121 -28.87 4.69 -7.70
CA ILE A 121 -29.02 3.39 -7.05
C ILE A 121 -30.44 2.81 -7.24
N GLU A 122 -31.49 3.63 -7.15
CA GLU A 122 -32.90 3.25 -7.37
C GLU A 122 -33.19 2.96 -8.85
N ARG A 123 -32.61 3.72 -9.79
CA ARG A 123 -32.67 3.40 -11.24
C ARG A 123 -31.92 2.12 -11.59
N VAL A 124 -30.89 1.79 -10.81
CA VAL A 124 -30.15 0.51 -10.90
C VAL A 124 -30.87 -0.61 -10.11
N SER A 125 -31.86 -0.27 -9.26
CA SER A 125 -32.57 -1.23 -8.44
C SER A 125 -33.62 -2.02 -9.25
N GLY A 126 -33.43 -3.34 -9.26
CA GLY A 126 -34.22 -4.29 -10.05
C GLY A 126 -33.39 -5.50 -10.49
N LEU A 127 -33.44 -5.84 -11.77
CA LEU A 127 -32.69 -6.96 -12.37
C LEU A 127 -31.20 -6.63 -12.60
N ALA A 128 -30.86 -5.36 -12.87
CA ALA A 128 -29.50 -4.92 -13.14
C ALA A 128 -28.58 -4.99 -11.91
N PHE A 129 -29.01 -4.48 -10.75
CA PHE A 129 -28.24 -4.61 -9.51
C PHE A 129 -27.98 -6.07 -9.11
N ARG A 130 -29.01 -6.93 -9.20
CA ARG A 130 -28.85 -8.37 -8.91
C ARG A 130 -27.86 -9.03 -9.85
N SER A 131 -27.96 -8.74 -11.15
CA SER A 131 -26.99 -9.22 -12.14
C SER A 131 -25.57 -8.73 -11.84
N GLN A 132 -25.40 -7.47 -11.44
CA GLN A 132 -24.10 -6.89 -11.08
C GLN A 132 -23.50 -7.49 -9.80
N VAL A 133 -24.35 -7.86 -8.84
CA VAL A 133 -23.92 -8.56 -7.62
C VAL A 133 -23.53 -10.00 -7.94
N THR A 134 -24.29 -10.72 -8.77
CA THR A 134 -23.93 -12.07 -9.22
C THR A 134 -22.63 -12.06 -10.02
N GLU A 135 -22.50 -11.16 -10.99
CA GLU A 135 -21.28 -11.00 -11.80
C GLU A 135 -20.08 -10.58 -10.95
N PHE A 136 -20.30 -9.73 -9.94
CA PHE A 136 -19.29 -9.42 -8.94
C PHE A 136 -18.89 -10.68 -8.16
N ILE A 137 -19.82 -11.43 -7.58
CA ILE A 137 -19.54 -12.64 -6.79
C ILE A 137 -18.80 -13.70 -7.65
N ASP A 138 -19.24 -13.93 -8.88
CA ASP A 138 -18.61 -14.86 -9.82
C ASP A 138 -17.18 -14.42 -10.18
N GLY A 139 -16.96 -13.12 -10.39
CA GLY A 139 -15.63 -12.56 -10.66
C GLY A 139 -14.75 -12.44 -9.41
N PHE A 140 -15.35 -12.28 -8.23
CA PHE A 140 -14.68 -11.93 -6.98
C PHE A 140 -13.78 -13.06 -6.49
N GLY A 141 -14.21 -14.32 -6.63
CA GLY A 141 -13.37 -15.47 -6.31
C GLY A 141 -12.06 -15.47 -7.11
N THR A 142 -12.13 -15.06 -8.38
CA THR A 142 -10.95 -14.98 -9.25
C THR A 142 -10.03 -13.83 -8.83
N VAL A 143 -10.58 -12.66 -8.48
CA VAL A 143 -9.81 -11.52 -7.95
C VAL A 143 -9.12 -11.89 -6.64
N LEU A 144 -9.84 -12.56 -5.73
CA LEU A 144 -9.29 -12.99 -4.45
C LEU A 144 -8.13 -13.98 -4.65
N THR A 145 -8.30 -14.95 -5.55
CA THR A 145 -7.24 -15.91 -5.91
C THR A 145 -5.99 -15.17 -6.44
N ALA A 146 -6.16 -14.20 -7.33
CA ALA A 146 -5.04 -13.42 -7.86
C ALA A 146 -4.34 -12.57 -6.78
N LEU A 147 -5.08 -12.07 -5.78
CA LEU A 147 -4.51 -11.38 -4.63
C LEU A 147 -3.74 -12.33 -3.70
N GLU A 148 -4.23 -13.55 -3.49
CA GLU A 148 -3.56 -14.58 -2.70
C GLU A 148 -2.25 -15.03 -3.38
N GLU A 149 -2.29 -15.27 -4.69
CA GLU A 149 -1.09 -15.58 -5.47
C GLU A 149 -0.06 -14.44 -5.41
N GLY A 150 -0.50 -13.18 -5.58
CA GLY A 150 0.36 -12.01 -5.46
C GLY A 150 0.98 -11.87 -4.07
N ALA A 151 0.20 -12.06 -3.01
CA ALA A 151 0.71 -12.03 -1.64
C ALA A 151 1.75 -13.13 -1.39
N GLY A 152 1.54 -14.33 -1.93
CA GLY A 152 2.52 -15.42 -1.89
C GLY A 152 3.81 -15.09 -2.64
N GLU A 153 3.72 -14.48 -3.83
CA GLU A 153 4.88 -14.01 -4.59
C GLU A 153 5.71 -12.97 -3.80
N VAL A 154 5.03 -12.00 -3.16
CA VAL A 154 5.67 -10.99 -2.30
C VAL A 154 6.34 -11.63 -1.10
N GLU A 155 5.67 -12.54 -0.41
CA GLU A 155 6.23 -13.23 0.75
C GLU A 155 7.49 -14.02 0.37
N LEU A 156 7.42 -14.77 -0.73
CA LEU A 156 8.58 -15.51 -1.24
C LEU A 156 9.74 -14.58 -1.58
N MET A 157 9.48 -13.44 -2.23
CA MET A 157 10.50 -12.43 -2.53
C MET A 157 11.16 -11.93 -1.25
N LEU A 158 10.37 -11.48 -0.27
CA LEU A 158 10.89 -10.88 0.98
C LEU A 158 11.70 -11.86 1.84
N ARG A 159 11.47 -13.17 1.70
CA ARG A 159 12.21 -14.24 2.41
C ARG A 159 13.53 -14.63 1.72
N ARG A 160 13.82 -14.14 0.51
CA ARG A 160 15.07 -14.46 -0.20
C ARG A 160 16.27 -13.87 0.54
N ALA A 161 17.43 -14.52 0.42
CA ALA A 161 18.67 -14.06 1.05
C ALA A 161 19.15 -12.67 0.57
N GLY A 162 18.70 -12.22 -0.60
CA GLY A 162 18.98 -10.88 -1.15
C GLY A 162 18.03 -9.78 -0.66
N SER A 163 17.02 -10.11 0.14
CA SER A 163 16.02 -9.17 0.63
C SER A 163 16.23 -8.87 2.11
N ALA A 164 16.15 -7.59 2.46
CA ALA A 164 16.31 -7.15 3.85
C ALA A 164 15.52 -5.88 4.12
N PHE A 165 15.01 -5.76 5.34
CA PHE A 165 14.35 -4.57 5.85
C PHE A 165 15.35 -3.61 6.50
N VAL A 166 15.16 -2.32 6.27
CA VAL A 166 15.83 -1.24 6.99
C VAL A 166 14.80 -0.54 7.87
N VAL A 167 14.89 -0.75 9.18
CA VAL A 167 13.97 -0.14 10.13
C VAL A 167 14.47 1.26 10.46
N VAL A 168 13.66 2.29 10.18
CA VAL A 168 14.03 3.69 10.45
C VAL A 168 13.21 4.22 11.64
N THR A 169 13.89 4.77 12.64
CA THR A 169 13.25 5.33 13.84
C THR A 169 13.84 6.69 14.21
N ARG A 170 13.28 7.34 15.25
CA ARG A 170 13.80 8.59 15.84
C ARG A 170 14.14 8.35 17.30
N PRO A 171 15.02 9.16 17.92
CA PRO A 171 15.42 9.01 19.32
C PRO A 171 14.33 9.52 20.28
N ASP A 172 13.11 9.02 20.15
CA ASP A 172 12.02 9.25 21.08
C ASP A 172 11.41 7.92 21.55
N ARG A 173 10.87 7.91 22.77
CA ARG A 173 10.41 6.69 23.44
C ARG A 173 9.32 5.96 22.66
N ARG A 174 8.44 6.69 21.97
CA ARG A 174 7.32 6.10 21.23
C ARG A 174 7.83 5.45 19.94
N ALA A 175 8.62 6.17 19.15
CA ALA A 175 9.20 5.65 17.92
C ALA A 175 10.14 4.46 18.18
N ALA A 176 10.93 4.51 19.24
CA ALA A 176 11.79 3.39 19.65
C ALA A 176 10.97 2.14 20.01
N LYS A 177 9.86 2.30 20.76
CA LYS A 177 8.97 1.18 21.08
C LYS A 177 8.34 0.57 19.83
N MET A 178 7.82 1.40 18.92
CA MET A 178 7.22 0.93 17.67
C MET A 178 8.24 0.21 16.78
N ALA A 179 9.45 0.77 16.64
CA ALA A 179 10.52 0.13 15.88
C ALA A 179 10.94 -1.22 16.48
N GLY A 180 11.01 -1.32 17.81
CA GLY A 180 11.27 -2.58 18.50
C GLY A 180 10.17 -3.63 18.28
N GLN A 181 8.90 -3.21 18.29
CA GLN A 181 7.75 -4.09 17.99
C GLN A 181 7.80 -4.59 16.54
N LEU A 182 7.96 -3.70 15.56
CA LEU A 182 8.10 -4.07 14.16
C LEU A 182 9.30 -5.00 13.92
N SER A 183 10.44 -4.72 14.55
CA SER A 183 11.63 -5.58 14.43
C SER A 183 11.38 -6.98 14.99
N ALA A 184 10.63 -7.09 16.09
CA ALA A 184 10.24 -8.38 16.64
C ALA A 184 9.28 -9.14 15.73
N GLU A 185 8.28 -8.45 15.14
CA GLU A 185 7.34 -9.03 14.17
C GLU A 185 8.07 -9.54 12.91
N LEU A 186 8.97 -8.73 12.33
CA LEU A 186 9.80 -9.12 11.19
C LEU A 186 10.65 -10.37 11.50
N ALA A 187 11.29 -10.38 12.67
CA ALA A 187 12.11 -11.51 13.09
C ALA A 187 11.30 -12.78 13.35
N SER A 188 10.10 -12.68 13.96
CA SER A 188 9.22 -13.83 14.18
C SER A 188 8.73 -14.45 12.88
N GLU A 189 8.56 -13.63 11.84
CA GLU A 189 8.22 -14.08 10.50
C GLU A 189 9.45 -14.49 9.69
N GLY A 190 10.66 -14.52 10.25
CA GLY A 190 11.87 -14.93 9.53
C GLY A 190 12.29 -13.98 8.39
N LEU A 191 11.87 -12.72 8.45
CA LEU A 191 12.26 -11.69 7.51
C LEU A 191 13.56 -11.02 7.99
N ALA A 192 14.53 -10.87 7.07
CA ALA A 192 15.84 -10.34 7.43
C ALA A 192 15.78 -8.83 7.72
N ILE A 193 16.40 -8.40 8.81
CA ILE A 193 16.62 -6.98 9.12
C ILE A 193 18.08 -6.67 8.84
N GLY A 194 18.34 -5.86 7.83
CA GLY A 194 19.70 -5.49 7.42
C GLY A 194 20.26 -4.33 8.25
N ALA A 195 19.40 -3.42 8.71
CA ALA A 195 19.82 -2.28 9.52
C ALA A 195 18.68 -1.70 10.38
N LEU A 196 19.06 -1.09 11.51
CA LEU A 196 18.25 -0.16 12.28
C LEU A 196 18.88 1.23 12.20
N VAL A 197 18.16 2.18 11.62
CA VAL A 197 18.60 3.56 11.45
C VAL A 197 17.90 4.46 12.45
N VAL A 198 18.66 5.02 13.39
CA VAL A 198 18.14 6.08 14.29
C VAL A 198 18.38 7.43 13.63
N ASN A 199 17.34 7.96 13.01
CA ASN A 199 17.36 9.23 12.31
C ASN A 199 17.10 10.41 13.28
N ARG A 200 17.57 11.61 12.93
CA ARG A 200 17.42 12.85 13.70
C ARG A 200 18.04 12.79 15.10
N VAL A 201 19.13 12.04 15.25
CA VAL A 201 20.01 12.20 16.41
C VAL A 201 20.66 13.58 16.28
N THR A 202 20.37 14.46 17.24
CA THR A 202 21.14 15.68 17.41
C THR A 202 22.38 15.28 18.21
N PRO A 203 23.58 15.21 17.59
CA PRO A 203 24.79 14.99 18.37
C PRO A 203 24.93 16.14 19.36
N ASP A 204 25.51 15.87 20.53
CA ASP A 204 26.00 16.94 21.40
C ASP A 204 26.82 17.90 20.53
N ALA A 205 26.59 19.20 20.69
CA ALA A 205 27.25 20.21 19.87
C ALA A 205 28.76 19.89 19.82
N PRO A 206 29.32 19.51 18.66
CA PRO A 206 30.74 19.24 18.61
C PRO A 206 31.45 20.54 18.99
N PRO A 207 32.56 20.50 19.75
CA PRO A 207 33.30 21.71 20.10
C PRO A 207 33.61 22.59 18.87
N HIS A 208 33.67 22.00 17.67
CA HIS A 208 33.81 22.72 16.41
C HIS A 208 33.02 22.01 15.30
N ARG A 209 32.24 22.75 14.50
CA ARG A 209 31.56 22.24 13.30
C ARG A 209 32.61 21.63 12.34
N ARG A 210 32.72 20.31 12.30
CA ARG A 210 33.41 19.61 11.21
C ARG A 210 32.44 19.45 10.05
N GLY A 211 32.87 19.80 8.83
CA GLY A 211 32.02 19.79 7.63
C GLY A 211 31.48 18.40 7.27
N VAL A 212 30.46 18.35 6.42
CA VAL A 212 29.75 17.13 5.97
C VAL A 212 30.71 16.02 5.50
N ALA A 213 31.81 16.39 4.85
CA ALA A 213 32.86 15.46 4.42
C ALA A 213 33.49 14.64 5.58
N VAL A 214 33.54 15.19 6.79
CA VAL A 214 34.08 14.51 7.97
C VAL A 214 33.07 13.51 8.57
N ALA A 215 31.77 13.78 8.43
CA ALA A 215 30.73 12.86 8.89
C ALA A 215 30.63 11.60 8.00
N LEU A 216 30.99 11.70 6.72
CA LEU A 216 30.97 10.60 5.76
C LEU A 216 32.29 9.80 5.71
N ALA A 217 33.31 10.19 6.48
CA ALA A 217 34.64 9.59 6.43
C ALA A 217 34.68 8.09 6.83
N GLY A 218 33.63 7.58 7.49
CA GLY A 218 33.46 6.15 7.82
C GLY A 218 32.34 5.46 7.04
N ALA A 219 31.76 6.10 6.03
CA ALA A 219 30.69 5.52 5.25
C ALA A 219 31.22 4.49 4.24
N PRO A 220 30.40 3.51 3.82
CA PRO A 220 30.77 2.58 2.76
C PRO A 220 31.23 3.29 1.47
N PRO A 221 32.14 2.70 0.69
CA PRO A 221 32.55 3.24 -0.60
C PRO A 221 31.34 3.55 -1.49
N GLY A 222 31.33 4.69 -2.18
CA GLY A 222 30.23 5.12 -3.04
C GLY A 222 29.14 5.96 -2.35
N THR A 223 29.11 6.02 -1.01
CA THR A 223 28.05 6.74 -0.27
C THR A 223 27.96 8.22 -0.66
N THR A 224 29.10 8.87 -0.89
CA THR A 224 29.13 10.29 -1.28
C THR A 224 28.61 10.52 -2.69
N GLU A 225 28.98 9.67 -3.67
CA GLU A 225 28.41 9.74 -5.02
C GLU A 225 26.90 9.46 -5.03
N THR A 226 26.44 8.46 -4.27
CA THR A 226 25.02 8.13 -4.16
C THR A 226 24.22 9.29 -3.55
N LEU A 227 24.73 9.92 -2.48
CA LEU A 227 24.08 11.09 -1.87
C LEU A 227 23.95 12.25 -2.87
N ALA A 228 25.02 12.53 -3.63
CA ALA A 228 25.01 13.58 -4.63
C ALA A 228 24.01 13.30 -5.75
N LEU A 229 23.90 12.04 -6.20
CA LEU A 229 22.91 11.61 -7.19
C LEU A 229 21.48 11.74 -6.65
N MET A 230 21.24 11.33 -5.40
CA MET A 230 19.93 11.46 -4.76
C MET A 230 19.52 12.92 -4.59
N GLU A 231 20.43 13.80 -4.15
CA GLU A 231 20.17 15.23 -4.03
C GLU A 231 19.85 15.88 -5.38
N ALA A 232 20.62 15.55 -6.42
CA ALA A 232 20.38 16.04 -7.77
C ALA A 232 19.01 15.59 -8.32
N GLU A 233 18.62 14.34 -8.09
CA GLU A 233 17.34 13.81 -8.55
C GLU A 233 16.16 14.38 -7.75
N MET A 234 16.32 14.58 -6.44
CA MET A 234 15.31 15.25 -5.60
C MET A 234 15.09 16.71 -6.00
N LEU A 235 16.14 17.41 -6.41
CA LEU A 235 16.04 18.76 -6.96
C LEU A 235 15.32 18.79 -8.31
N ARG A 236 15.48 17.74 -9.12
CA ARG A 236 14.82 17.59 -10.42
C ARG A 236 13.33 17.28 -10.31
N LEU A 237 12.91 16.64 -9.22
CA LEU A 237 11.52 16.27 -8.93
C LEU A 237 10.72 17.36 -8.19
N ARG A 238 11.35 18.48 -7.83
CA ARG A 238 10.69 19.68 -7.27
C ARG A 238 10.36 20.69 -8.34
#